data_AF-A0A2W6XH12-F1
#
_entry.id   AF-A0A2W6XH12-F1
#
_cell.length_a   1.000
_cell.length_b   1.000
_cell.length_c   1.000
_cell.angle_alpha   90.00
_cell.angle_beta   90.00
_cell.angle_gamma   90.00
#
_symmetry.space_group_name_H-M   'P 1'
#
loop_
_entity.id
_entity.type
_entity.pdbx_description
1 polymer ?
#
loop_
_entity_poly.entity_id
_entity_poly.type
_entity_poly.pdbx_seq_one_letter_code
_entity_poly.pdbx_strand_id
1 'polypeptide(L)'
;MIGANGARGEAVVTLDGAPRRLCLTLGALAEIETGLGVEGLAAFAERMKALSARDLMVVLAALLRGGGENAPDVAAVDPREAAGAVARAFAAVAA
;
A
#
# COMPACT_ATOMS: atom_id res chain seq x y z
N MET A 1 -6.26 19.91 -3.44
CA MET A 1 -5.11 19.07 -3.84
C MET A 1 -4.60 18.37 -2.59
N ILE A 2 -4.64 17.04 -2.54
CA ILE A 2 -4.02 16.29 -1.44
C ILE A 2 -2.50 16.40 -1.62
N GLY A 3 -1.80 16.93 -0.61
CA GLY A 3 -0.34 17.00 -0.58
C GLY A 3 0.29 15.72 -0.02
N ALA A 4 1.55 15.46 -0.37
CA ALA A 4 2.36 14.39 0.20
C ALA A 4 3.39 14.97 1.18
N ASN A 5 3.44 14.47 2.41
CA ASN A 5 4.51 14.74 3.35
C ASN A 5 5.68 13.78 3.14
N GLY A 6 6.74 14.25 2.49
CA GLY A 6 7.95 13.46 2.25
C GLY A 6 8.64 12.96 3.52
N ALA A 7 8.62 13.72 4.62
CA ALA A 7 9.21 13.29 5.89
C ALA A 7 8.45 12.10 6.53
N ARG A 8 7.21 11.85 6.11
CA ARG A 8 6.43 10.66 6.50
C ARG A 8 6.49 9.54 5.46
N GLY A 9 7.21 9.73 4.35
CA GLY A 9 7.18 8.81 3.21
C GLY A 9 5.79 8.67 2.59
N GLU A 10 5.00 9.75 2.58
CA GLU A 10 3.69 9.73 1.92
C GLU A 10 3.82 9.76 0.39
N ALA A 11 2.97 9.00 -0.28
CA ALA A 11 2.77 9.08 -1.73
C ALA A 11 1.31 9.43 -2.03
N VAL A 12 1.09 10.36 -2.96
CA VAL A 12 -0.25 10.62 -3.50
C VAL A 12 -0.33 10.06 -4.90
N VAL A 13 -1.31 9.19 -5.12
CA VAL A 13 -1.56 8.48 -6.39
C VAL A 13 -3.01 8.72 -6.81
N THR A 14 -3.32 8.50 -8.08
CA THR A 14 -4.71 8.45 -8.55
C THR A 14 -5.14 7.00 -8.60
N LEU A 15 -6.23 6.64 -7.92
CA LEU A 15 -6.92 5.35 -8.02
C LEU A 15 -8.36 5.63 -8.41
N ASP A 16 -8.87 4.97 -9.45
CA ASP A 16 -10.25 5.13 -9.95
C ASP A 16 -10.62 6.60 -10.20
N GLY A 17 -9.66 7.39 -10.72
CA GLY A 17 -9.83 8.81 -10.99
C GLY A 17 -9.78 9.73 -9.76
N ALA A 18 -9.63 9.21 -8.55
CA ALA A 18 -9.54 9.99 -7.31
C ALA A 18 -8.11 10.02 -6.74
N PRO A 19 -7.59 11.18 -6.31
CA PRO A 19 -6.32 11.24 -5.60
C PRO A 19 -6.48 10.61 -4.22
N ARG A 20 -5.64 9.63 -3.90
CA ARG A 20 -5.58 8.96 -2.59
C ARG A 20 -4.14 8.97 -2.07
N ARG A 21 -4.01 9.02 -0.75
CA ARG A 21 -2.73 9.07 -0.05
C ARG A 21 -2.38 7.71 0.51
N LEU A 22 -1.14 7.29 0.31
CA LEU A 22 -0.56 6.06 0.84
C LEU A 22 0.61 6.42 1.75
N CYS A 23 0.81 5.63 2.79
CA CYS A 23 1.99 5.76 3.65
C CYS A 23 2.34 4.39 4.24
N LEU A 24 3.58 3.94 4.01
CA LEU A 24 4.09 2.68 4.54
C LEU A 24 4.58 2.89 5.98
N THR A 25 3.64 2.96 6.91
CA THR A 25 3.95 3.00 8.35
C THR A 25 4.30 1.61 8.87
N LEU A 26 4.91 1.52 10.06
CA LEU A 26 5.11 0.23 10.74
C LEU A 26 3.79 -0.49 11.03
N GLY A 27 2.71 0.25 11.33
CA GLY A 27 1.38 -0.32 11.49
C GLY A 27 0.84 -0.93 10.19
N ALA A 28 1.01 -0.23 9.06
CA ALA A 28 0.65 -0.76 7.74
C ALA A 28 1.47 -2.01 7.41
N LEU A 29 2.76 -2.06 7.75
CA LEU A 29 3.59 -3.24 7.53
C LEU A 29 3.10 -4.44 8.37
N ALA A 30 2.78 -4.23 9.65
CA ALA A 30 2.24 -5.28 10.51
C ALA A 30 0.87 -5.82 10.03
N GLU A 31 0.01 -4.94 9.51
CA GLU A 31 -1.25 -5.34 8.87
C GLU A 31 -1.03 -6.19 7.62
N ILE A 32 -0.02 -5.84 6.80
CA ILE A 32 0.36 -6.60 5.61
C ILE A 32 0.84 -8.00 6.01
N GLU A 33 1.76 -8.09 6.97
CA GLU A 33 2.28 -9.37 7.46
C GLU A 33 1.15 -10.28 7.95
N THR A 34 0.25 -9.72 8.77
CA THR A 34 -0.94 -10.41 9.27
C THR A 34 -1.86 -10.87 8.14
N GLY A 35 -2.17 -9.99 7.19
CA GLY A 35 -3.10 -10.27 6.09
C GLY A 35 -2.55 -11.28 5.07
N LEU A 36 -1.23 -11.36 4.92
CA LEU A 36 -0.55 -12.33 4.06
C LEU A 36 -0.19 -13.64 4.77
N GLY A 37 -0.27 -13.67 6.10
CA GLY A 37 0.12 -14.81 6.92
C GLY A 37 1.62 -15.07 6.89
N VAL A 38 2.42 -14.01 6.91
CA VAL A 38 3.89 -14.08 6.87
C VAL A 38 4.48 -13.40 8.10
N GLU A 39 5.68 -13.83 8.51
CA GLU A 39 6.40 -13.23 9.62
C GLU A 39 7.72 -12.63 9.14
N GLY A 40 7.85 -11.31 9.31
CA GLY A 40 9.07 -10.58 9.00
C GLY A 40 9.26 -10.23 7.53
N LEU A 41 10.15 -9.28 7.31
CA LEU A 41 10.38 -8.65 6.01
C LEU A 41 10.90 -9.62 4.93
N ALA A 42 11.65 -10.64 5.32
CA ALA A 42 12.17 -11.65 4.38
C ALA A 42 11.03 -12.51 3.80
N ALA A 43 10.13 -13.01 4.66
CA ALA A 43 8.98 -13.80 4.21
C ALA A 43 8.00 -12.95 3.39
N PHE A 44 7.81 -11.70 3.79
CA PHE A 44 7.08 -10.72 3.00
C PHE A 44 7.68 -10.53 1.59
N ALA A 45 8.99 -10.30 1.49
CA ALA A 45 9.66 -10.10 0.21
C ALA A 45 9.54 -11.31 -0.74
N GLU A 46 9.60 -12.54 -0.21
CA GLU A 46 9.36 -13.74 -1.02
C GLU A 46 7.89 -13.83 -1.49
N ARG A 47 6.93 -13.54 -0.60
CA ARG A 47 5.50 -13.54 -0.95
C ARG A 47 5.18 -12.49 -2.03
N MET A 48 5.89 -11.36 -2.03
CA MET A 48 5.71 -10.31 -3.04
C MET A 48 6.04 -10.76 -4.47
N LYS A 49 6.86 -11.80 -4.65
CA LYS A 49 7.23 -12.31 -5.99
C LYS A 49 6.11 -13.10 -6.68
N ALA A 50 5.18 -13.65 -5.91
CA ALA A 50 4.09 -14.51 -6.40
C ALA A 50 2.71 -13.97 -6.00
N LEU A 51 2.59 -12.65 -5.97
CA LEU A 51 1.44 -11.94 -5.42
C LEU A 51 0.15 -12.27 -6.18
N SER A 52 -0.88 -12.70 -5.44
CA SER A 52 -2.23 -12.85 -5.97
C SER A 52 -3.01 -11.53 -5.95
N ALA A 53 -4.14 -11.44 -6.65
CA ALA A 53 -5.02 -10.26 -6.57
C ALA A 53 -5.46 -9.95 -5.12
N ARG A 54 -5.72 -11.00 -4.32
CA ARG A 54 -6.07 -10.86 -2.90
C ARG A 54 -4.93 -10.26 -2.09
N ASP A 55 -3.71 -10.73 -2.32
CA ASP A 55 -2.52 -10.19 -1.64
C ASP A 55 -2.35 -8.71 -2.00
N LEU A 56 -2.61 -8.32 -3.25
CA LEU A 56 -2.47 -6.94 -3.69
C LEU A 56 -3.49 -6.02 -3.02
N MET A 57 -4.73 -6.49 -2.89
CA MET A 57 -5.78 -5.77 -2.15
C MET A 57 -5.40 -5.58 -0.67
N VAL A 58 -4.85 -6.61 -0.02
CA VAL A 58 -4.38 -6.53 1.37
C VAL A 58 -3.31 -5.45 1.52
N VAL A 59 -2.31 -5.46 0.64
CA VAL A 59 -1.21 -4.48 0.68
C VAL A 59 -1.73 -3.07 0.42
N LEU A 60 -2.54 -2.90 -0.61
CA LEU A 60 -3.08 -1.59 -0.96
C LEU A 60 -3.94 -1.01 0.16
N ALA A 61 -4.83 -1.82 0.75
CA ALA A 61 -5.70 -1.37 1.82
C ALA A 61 -4.93 -0.93 3.08
N ALA A 62 -3.86 -1.67 3.45
CA ALA A 62 -3.00 -1.30 4.58
C ALA A 62 -2.26 0.02 4.33
N LEU A 63 -1.75 0.24 3.12
CA LEU A 63 -1.08 1.49 2.75
C LEU A 63 -2.01 2.70 2.76
N LEU A 64 -3.26 2.53 2.31
CA LEU A 64 -4.30 3.57 2.34
C LEU A 64 -4.70 3.91 3.78
N ARG A 65 -4.82 2.91 4.66
CA ARG A 65 -5.00 3.11 6.11
C ARG A 65 -3.83 3.87 6.72
N GLY A 66 -2.60 3.51 6.38
CA GLY A 66 -1.41 4.29 6.78
C GLY A 66 -1.44 5.74 6.28
N GLY A 67 -2.03 5.98 5.11
CA GLY A 67 -2.29 7.30 4.54
C GLY A 67 -3.47 8.06 5.19
N GLY A 68 -4.18 7.44 6.14
CA GLY A 68 -5.26 8.04 6.92
C GLY A 68 -6.67 7.71 6.46
N GLU A 69 -6.84 6.74 5.56
CA GLU A 69 -8.17 6.30 5.12
C GLU A 69 -8.68 5.13 5.97
N ASN A 70 -9.77 5.30 6.72
CA ASN A 70 -10.19 4.31 7.73
C ASN A 70 -10.68 2.96 7.15
N ALA A 71 -11.51 3.00 6.10
CA ALA A 71 -12.13 1.82 5.50
C ALA A 71 -12.01 1.89 3.98
N PRO A 72 -10.78 1.73 3.43
CA PRO A 72 -10.56 1.87 2.01
C PRO A 72 -11.24 0.74 1.24
N ASP A 73 -12.09 1.10 0.29
CA ASP A 73 -12.50 0.18 -0.76
C ASP A 73 -11.40 0.09 -1.81
N VAL A 74 -11.02 -1.15 -2.12
CA VAL A 74 -9.95 -1.51 -3.05
C VAL A 74 -10.41 -2.58 -4.05
N ALA A 75 -11.64 -3.09 -3.92
CA ALA A 75 -12.11 -4.21 -4.73
C ALA A 75 -12.38 -3.81 -6.19
N ALA A 76 -12.74 -2.54 -6.41
CA ALA A 76 -12.99 -1.99 -7.74
C ALA A 76 -11.72 -1.44 -8.44
N VAL A 77 -10.61 -1.31 -7.71
CA VAL A 77 -9.38 -0.66 -8.22
C VAL A 77 -8.76 -1.52 -9.32
N ASP A 78 -8.40 -0.89 -10.44
CA ASP A 78 -7.67 -1.57 -11.51
C ASP A 78 -6.33 -2.18 -11.01
N PRO A 79 -6.01 -3.44 -11.33
CA PRO A 79 -4.79 -4.09 -10.84
C PRO A 79 -3.48 -3.35 -11.19
N ARG A 80 -3.42 -2.65 -12.34
CA ARG A 80 -2.24 -1.87 -12.73
C ARG A 80 -2.10 -0.61 -11.88
N GLU A 81 -3.21 0.08 -11.62
CA GLU A 81 -3.21 1.24 -10.72
C GLU A 81 -2.83 0.84 -9.30
N ALA A 82 -3.38 -0.28 -8.80
CA ALA A 82 -3.03 -0.85 -7.50
C ALA A 82 -1.54 -1.19 -7.40
N ALA A 83 -0.99 -1.94 -8.38
CA ALA A 83 0.42 -2.29 -8.38
C ALA A 83 1.34 -1.06 -8.45
N GLY A 84 0.99 -0.07 -9.29
CA GLY A 84 1.71 1.19 -9.38
C GLY A 84 1.66 2.00 -8.09
N ALA A 85 0.52 2.02 -7.41
CA ALA A 85 0.35 2.70 -6.13
C ALA A 85 1.19 2.07 -5.02
N VAL A 86 1.18 0.74 -4.93
CA VAL A 86 2.03 0.00 -4.00
C VAL A 86 3.51 0.32 -4.26
N ALA A 87 3.98 0.22 -5.50
CA ALA A 87 5.36 0.52 -5.85
C ALA A 87 5.78 1.95 -5.45
N ARG A 88 4.91 2.95 -5.70
CA ARG A 88 5.17 4.34 -5.32
C ARG A 88 5.22 4.56 -3.81
N ALA A 89 4.38 3.87 -3.05
CA ALA A 89 4.40 3.98 -1.58
C ALA A 89 5.70 3.41 -0.98
N PHE A 90 6.20 2.29 -1.51
CA PHE A 90 7.48 1.71 -1.10
C PHE A 90 8.67 2.59 -1.52
N ALA A 91 8.62 3.20 -2.71
CA ALA A 91 9.67 4.14 -3.13
C ALA A 91 9.72 5.39 -2.25
N ALA A 92 8.56 5.86 -1.75
CA ALA A 92 8.47 7.08 -0.96
C ALA A 92 9.15 6.99 0.42
N VAL A 93 9.35 5.80 0.98
CA VAL A 93 10.09 5.61 2.25
C VAL A 93 11.60 5.44 2.06
N ALA A 94 12.05 5.25 0.82
CA ALA A 94 13.48 5.08 0.48
C ALA A 94 14.16 6.40 0.08
N ALA A 95 13.40 7.49 0.00
CA ALA A 95 13.85 8.84 -0.39
C ALA A 95 14.08 9.72 0.85
#